data_AF-A0A1H1ANQ7-F1
#
_entry.id   AF-A0A1H1ANQ7-F1
#
_cell.length_a   1.000
_cell.length_b   1.000
_cell.length_c   1.000
_cell.angle_alpha   90.00
_cell.angle_beta   90.00
_cell.angle_gamma   90.00
#
_symmetry.space_group_name_H-M   'P 1'
#
loop_
_entity.id
_entity.type
_entity.pdbx_description
1 polymer ?
#
loop_
_entity_poly.entity_id
_entity_poly.type
_entity_poly.pdbx_seq_one_letter_code
_entity_poly.pdbx_strand_id
1 'polypeptide(L)'
;MSSAAANLDFAAPRRRTLSPEGRRVKQKKIFDIGMYDGSDSRYFLDEGYHVVAVEANPELAAKAMQEFQDHIADGRLTVLNRALADEPGEIELVLCGDDLGASSIFEDKIAHRNPSGTCTVQAVTFPELVGEFGVPDYVKVDIEGADRHCILALNPDNRPQYLSFEADHDLEELVMHMASIGYQRFKLIGQCSFLELGNERGLANRFKHRMMRMMGFDQPLRVRRAGRWFQLMHSSGPAPWASDGEWYSVETLLSKWNHARQNDQLMGWYDVHAC
;
A
#
# COMPACT_ATOMS: atom_id res chain seq x y z
N MET A 1 31.47 -13.54 -80.64
CA MET A 1 30.19 -14.12 -80.16
C MET A 1 30.46 -14.83 -78.85
N SER A 2 29.68 -14.47 -77.81
CA SER A 2 29.41 -15.28 -76.60
C SER A 2 30.59 -15.52 -75.65
N SER A 3 30.51 -15.43 -74.32
CA SER A 3 29.50 -14.98 -73.36
C SER A 3 30.26 -14.98 -72.03
N ALA A 4 30.27 -13.85 -71.30
CA ALA A 4 30.77 -13.79 -69.94
C ALA A 4 29.62 -14.17 -68.99
N ALA A 5 29.76 -15.30 -68.30
CA ALA A 5 28.89 -15.64 -67.18
C ALA A 5 29.37 -14.89 -65.93
N ALA A 6 28.61 -13.88 -65.52
CA ALA A 6 28.76 -13.21 -64.23
C ALA A 6 28.17 -14.11 -63.13
N ASN A 7 28.99 -14.55 -62.18
CA ASN A 7 28.51 -15.08 -60.91
C ASN A 7 28.21 -13.91 -59.98
N LEU A 8 26.92 -13.73 -59.68
CA LEU A 8 26.43 -12.82 -58.64
C LEU A 8 26.54 -13.52 -57.28
N ASP A 9 27.59 -13.21 -56.52
CA ASP A 9 27.66 -13.55 -55.10
C ASP A 9 26.65 -12.68 -54.33
N PHE A 10 25.53 -13.28 -53.93
CA PHE A 10 24.63 -12.70 -52.94
C PHE A 10 25.32 -12.74 -51.57
N ALA A 11 26.01 -11.65 -51.23
CA ALA A 11 26.49 -11.42 -49.87
C ALA A 11 25.27 -11.36 -48.92
N ALA A 12 25.18 -12.33 -48.01
CA ALA A 12 24.18 -12.33 -46.94
C ALA A 12 24.29 -11.02 -46.13
N PRO A 13 23.16 -10.40 -45.72
CA PRO A 13 23.20 -9.14 -45.01
C PRO A 13 23.95 -9.34 -43.69
N ARG A 14 25.04 -8.58 -43.50
CA ARG A 14 25.74 -8.47 -42.22
C ARG A 14 24.71 -8.03 -41.18
N ARG A 15 24.37 -8.92 -40.23
CA ARG A 15 23.58 -8.55 -39.05
C ARG A 15 24.32 -7.42 -38.35
N ARG A 16 23.76 -6.21 -38.37
CA ARG A 16 24.11 -5.18 -37.40
C ARG A 16 23.77 -5.76 -36.02
N THR A 17 24.77 -6.18 -35.28
CA THR A 17 24.65 -6.35 -33.84
C THR A 17 24.38 -4.97 -33.27
N LEU A 18 23.11 -4.69 -32.96
CA LEU A 18 22.75 -3.57 -32.10
C LEU A 18 23.46 -3.80 -30.75
N SER A 19 24.26 -2.83 -30.33
CA SER A 19 24.79 -2.78 -28.97
C SER A 19 23.62 -2.79 -27.98
N PRO A 20 23.72 -3.46 -26.82
CA PRO A 20 22.71 -3.37 -25.78
C PRO A 20 22.87 -2.03 -25.06
N GLU A 21 22.50 -0.93 -25.71
CA GLU A 21 22.24 0.30 -24.96
C GLU A 21 21.02 0.04 -24.08
N GLY A 22 21.31 0.00 -22.78
CA GLY A 22 20.45 -0.53 -21.73
C GLY A 22 19.11 0.17 -21.70
N ARG A 23 18.06 -0.59 -22.07
CA ARG A 23 16.72 -0.36 -21.54
C ARG A 23 16.82 -0.65 -20.03
N ARG A 24 17.18 0.35 -19.24
CA ARG A 24 17.14 0.28 -17.77
C ARG A 24 15.72 -0.16 -17.44
N VAL A 25 15.56 -1.40 -16.97
CA VAL A 25 14.26 -1.90 -16.53
C VAL A 25 13.78 -0.89 -15.49
N LYS A 26 12.66 -0.21 -15.74
CA LYS A 26 12.10 0.76 -14.79
C LYS A 26 11.91 -0.02 -13.48
N GLN A 27 12.70 0.32 -12.47
CA GLN A 27 12.58 -0.31 -11.16
C GLN A 27 11.20 0.02 -10.62
N LYS A 28 10.43 -1.01 -10.29
CA LYS A 28 9.08 -0.82 -9.79
C LYS A 28 9.14 -0.30 -8.36
N LYS A 29 8.38 0.77 -8.08
CA LYS A 29 8.45 1.51 -6.82
C LYS A 29 7.13 1.45 -6.08
N ILE A 30 7.23 1.28 -4.76
CA ILE A 30 6.10 1.28 -3.84
C ILE A 30 6.33 2.36 -2.81
N PHE A 31 5.30 3.13 -2.50
CA PHE A 31 5.27 3.93 -1.29
C PHE A 31 4.46 3.19 -0.23
N ASP A 32 5.06 3.03 0.94
CA ASP A 32 4.45 2.42 2.13
C ASP A 32 4.27 3.51 3.18
N ILE A 33 3.08 4.13 3.19
CA ILE A 33 2.76 5.29 4.04
C ILE A 33 2.05 4.78 5.30
N GLY A 34 2.69 4.95 6.46
CA GLY A 34 2.29 4.27 7.69
C GLY A 34 2.91 2.87 7.76
N MET A 35 4.25 2.83 7.77
CA MET A 35 5.02 1.58 7.67
C MET A 35 4.86 0.67 8.90
N TYR A 36 4.60 1.24 10.08
CA TYR A 36 4.43 0.52 11.35
C TYR A 36 5.64 -0.37 11.69
N ASP A 37 5.44 -1.70 11.71
CA ASP A 37 6.48 -2.70 12.00
C ASP A 37 7.25 -3.16 10.75
N GLY A 38 6.89 -2.63 9.57
CA GLY A 38 7.55 -2.93 8.31
C GLY A 38 7.16 -4.26 7.67
N SER A 39 6.12 -4.95 8.14
CA SER A 39 5.65 -6.21 7.54
C SER A 39 5.27 -6.07 6.06
N ASP A 40 4.61 -4.97 5.68
CA ASP A 40 4.24 -4.69 4.29
C ASP A 40 5.48 -4.33 3.45
N SER A 41 6.34 -3.42 3.97
CA SER A 41 7.66 -3.13 3.38
C SER A 41 8.48 -4.40 3.11
N ARG A 42 8.54 -5.34 4.07
CA ARG A 42 9.19 -6.65 3.89
C ARG A 42 8.59 -7.42 2.71
N TYR A 43 7.26 -7.53 2.68
CA TYR A 43 6.56 -8.22 1.60
C TYR A 43 6.91 -7.62 0.23
N PHE A 44 6.89 -6.29 0.09
CA PHE A 44 7.23 -5.60 -1.15
C PHE A 44 8.70 -5.80 -1.56
N LEU A 45 9.63 -5.74 -0.61
CA LEU A 45 11.05 -5.97 -0.85
C LEU A 45 11.33 -7.40 -1.32
N ASP A 46 10.65 -8.39 -0.73
CA ASP A 46 10.76 -9.79 -1.13
C ASP A 46 10.16 -10.05 -2.53
N GLU A 47 9.17 -9.26 -2.95
CA GLU A 47 8.63 -9.27 -4.33
C GLU A 47 9.54 -8.53 -5.32
N GLY A 48 10.64 -7.93 -4.85
CA GLY A 48 11.66 -7.29 -5.68
C GLY A 48 11.40 -5.83 -6.01
N TYR A 49 10.52 -5.15 -5.27
CA TYR A 49 10.25 -3.73 -5.43
C TYR A 49 11.26 -2.86 -4.67
N HIS A 50 11.38 -1.60 -5.10
CA HIS A 50 12.00 -0.55 -4.30
C HIS A 50 10.90 0.13 -3.48
N VAL A 51 11.16 0.37 -2.20
CA VAL A 51 10.17 0.88 -1.25
C VAL A 51 10.64 2.23 -0.70
N VAL A 52 9.75 3.20 -0.69
CA VAL A 52 9.88 4.42 0.12
C VAL A 52 8.84 4.31 1.23
N ALA A 53 9.30 4.10 2.46
CA ALA A 53 8.47 3.91 3.62
C ALA A 53 8.44 5.17 4.49
N VAL A 54 7.25 5.59 4.91
CA VAL A 54 7.04 6.76 5.76
C VAL A 54 6.44 6.30 7.09
N GLU A 55 7.08 6.70 8.18
CA GLU A 55 6.66 6.36 9.54
C GLU A 55 6.76 7.58 10.45
N ALA A 56 5.65 7.96 11.08
CA ALA A 56 5.60 9.13 11.95
C ALA A 56 6.29 8.87 13.29
N ASN A 57 6.08 7.70 13.88
CA ASN A 57 6.62 7.36 15.19
C ASN A 57 8.15 7.13 15.11
N PRO A 58 8.96 7.97 15.79
CA PRO A 58 10.42 7.88 15.71
C PRO A 58 10.99 6.54 16.21
N GLU A 59 10.34 5.90 17.18
CA GLU A 59 10.78 4.61 17.70
C GLU A 59 10.60 3.50 16.67
N LEU A 60 9.45 3.47 15.99
CA LEU A 60 9.18 2.50 14.92
C LEU A 60 10.09 2.73 13.71
N ALA A 61 10.26 3.98 13.30
CA ALA A 61 11.17 4.32 12.20
C ALA A 61 12.62 3.88 12.51
N ALA A 62 13.10 4.10 13.74
CA ALA A 62 14.44 3.67 14.15
C ALA A 62 14.58 2.14 14.16
N LYS A 63 13.58 1.41 14.65
CA LYS A 63 13.56 -0.07 14.62
C LYS A 63 13.65 -0.59 13.19
N ALA A 64 12.87 -0.02 12.28
CA ALA A 64 12.90 -0.43 10.87
C ALA A 64 14.21 -0.09 10.17
N MET A 65 14.83 1.06 10.47
CA MET A 65 16.16 1.40 9.94
C MET A 65 17.22 0.39 10.38
N GLN A 66 17.12 -0.15 11.59
CA GLN A 66 18.00 -1.21 12.08
C GLN A 66 17.69 -2.56 11.43
N GLU A 67 16.42 -2.95 11.37
CA GLU A 67 15.98 -4.24 10.82
C GLU A 67 16.30 -4.37 9.32
N PHE A 68 16.06 -3.31 8.56
CA PHE A 68 16.22 -3.30 7.11
C PHE A 68 17.53 -2.68 6.63
N GLN A 69 18.54 -2.59 7.49
CA GLN A 69 19.83 -1.94 7.17
C GLN A 69 20.46 -2.43 5.86
N ASP A 70 20.35 -3.73 5.54
CA ASP A 70 20.90 -4.29 4.29
C ASP A 70 20.15 -3.81 3.04
N HIS A 71 18.82 -3.68 3.14
CA HIS A 71 17.97 -3.14 2.07
C HIS A 71 18.10 -1.63 1.91
N ILE A 72 18.47 -0.93 2.99
CA ILE A 72 18.78 0.50 2.94
C ILE A 72 20.16 0.68 2.28
N ALA A 73 21.16 -0.11 2.68
CA ALA A 73 22.50 -0.06 2.13
C ALA A 73 22.55 -0.41 0.63
N ASP A 74 21.69 -1.32 0.16
CA ASP A 74 21.58 -1.69 -1.25
C ASP A 74 20.67 -0.75 -2.08
N GLY A 75 20.03 0.23 -1.43
CA GLY A 75 19.16 1.24 -2.06
C GLY A 75 17.78 0.73 -2.47
N ARG A 76 17.34 -0.43 -1.98
CA ARG A 76 15.98 -0.94 -2.20
C ARG A 76 14.95 -0.40 -1.21
N LEU A 77 15.36 0.10 -0.05
CA LEU A 77 14.48 0.73 0.92
C LEU A 77 14.99 2.12 1.31
N THR A 78 14.08 3.10 1.29
CA THR A 78 14.27 4.39 1.97
C THR A 78 13.24 4.48 3.11
N VAL A 79 13.69 4.76 4.33
CA VAL A 79 12.80 4.99 5.48
C VAL A 79 12.82 6.47 5.86
N LEU A 80 11.66 7.11 5.90
CA LEU A 80 11.49 8.51 6.27
C LEU A 80 10.74 8.59 7.61
N ASN A 81 11.40 9.09 8.65
CA ASN A 81 10.72 9.42 9.89
C ASN A 81 10.00 10.78 9.75
N ARG A 82 8.79 10.75 9.21
CA ARG A 82 7.95 11.91 8.89
C ARG A 82 6.48 11.55 9.09
N ALA A 83 5.66 12.53 9.45
CA ALA A 83 4.21 12.40 9.39
C ALA A 83 3.71 12.89 8.02
N LEU A 84 2.79 12.16 7.39
CA LEU A 84 2.12 12.69 6.20
C LEU A 84 1.08 13.73 6.64
N ALA A 85 1.11 14.92 6.04
CA ALA A 85 0.14 15.98 6.28
C ALA A 85 -0.21 16.73 4.98
N ASP A 86 -1.12 17.69 5.09
CA ASP A 86 -1.51 18.61 4.01
C ASP A 86 -0.44 19.67 3.72
N GLU A 87 0.27 20.14 4.74
CA GLU A 87 1.31 21.16 4.64
C GLU A 87 2.64 20.70 5.27
N PRO A 88 3.79 21.17 4.74
CA PRO A 88 5.08 20.89 5.34
C PRO A 88 5.26 21.66 6.66
N GLY A 89 6.14 21.18 7.53
CA GLY A 89 6.49 21.85 8.78
C GLY A 89 6.66 20.90 9.94
N GLU A 90 6.43 21.39 11.15
CA GLU A 90 6.42 20.57 12.37
C GLU A 90 4.99 20.30 12.80
N ILE A 91 4.68 19.04 13.10
CA ILE A 91 3.38 18.61 13.59
C ILE A 91 3.54 17.80 14.87
N GLU A 92 2.57 17.93 15.76
CA GLU A 92 2.50 17.13 16.97
C GLU A 92 1.89 15.77 16.65
N LEU A 93 2.61 14.70 17.02
CA LEU A 93 2.14 13.33 16.96
C LEU A 93 1.76 12.88 18.38
N VAL A 94 0.51 12.44 18.55
CA VAL A 94 0.03 11.86 19.81
C VAL A 94 0.39 10.38 19.83
N LEU A 95 1.17 9.97 20.83
CA LEU A 95 1.67 8.61 20.97
C LEU A 95 0.64 7.71 21.64
N CYS A 96 0.24 6.66 20.95
CA CYS A 96 -0.67 5.64 21.49
C CYS A 96 0.11 4.69 22.41
N GLY A 97 -0.28 4.63 23.69
CA GLY A 97 0.39 3.80 24.69
C GLY A 97 0.03 2.32 24.62
N ASP A 98 -1.12 1.99 24.02
CA ASP A 98 -1.56 0.60 23.82
C ASP A 98 -0.86 -0.05 22.62
N ASP A 99 -0.56 0.73 21.58
CA ASP A 99 0.11 0.30 20.35
C ASP A 99 0.76 1.49 19.66
N LEU A 100 2.08 1.48 19.49
CA LEU A 100 2.82 2.58 18.89
C LEU A 100 2.41 2.85 17.43
N GLY A 101 1.95 1.83 16.69
CA GLY A 101 1.51 1.96 15.30
C GLY A 101 0.24 2.79 15.15
N ALA A 102 -0.59 2.76 16.17
CA ALA A 102 -1.81 3.54 16.24
C ALA A 102 -1.58 5.02 16.61
N SER A 103 -0.34 5.51 16.66
CA SER A 103 -0.06 6.93 16.94
C SER A 103 -0.59 7.81 15.80
N SER A 104 -1.18 8.95 16.14
CA SER A 104 -1.88 9.79 15.14
C SER A 104 -1.66 11.27 15.41
N ILE A 105 -1.76 12.07 14.35
CA ILE A 105 -1.78 13.54 14.42
C ILE A 105 -3.15 14.08 14.90
N PHE A 106 -4.15 13.19 15.03
CA PHE A 106 -5.48 13.50 15.54
C PHE A 106 -5.67 12.95 16.95
N GLU A 107 -5.78 13.84 17.94
CA GLU A 107 -5.88 13.48 19.36
C GLU A 107 -7.13 12.61 19.67
N ASP A 108 -8.25 12.86 18.99
CA ASP A 108 -9.50 12.13 19.18
C ASP A 108 -9.41 10.65 18.82
N LYS A 109 -8.52 10.29 17.87
CA LYS A 109 -8.23 8.88 17.54
C LYS A 109 -7.50 8.15 18.69
N ILE A 110 -6.76 8.87 19.53
CA ILE A 110 -5.94 8.28 20.62
C ILE A 110 -6.60 8.41 21.99
N ALA A 111 -7.58 9.31 22.15
CA ALA A 111 -8.22 9.60 23.45
C ALA A 111 -8.72 8.37 24.22
N HIS A 112 -9.05 7.29 23.51
CA HIS A 112 -9.52 6.02 24.09
C HIS A 112 -8.49 4.88 24.08
N ARG A 113 -7.26 5.13 23.62
CA ARG A 113 -6.17 4.14 23.44
C ARG A 113 -4.95 4.45 24.31
N ASN A 114 -5.21 4.92 25.53
CA ASN A 114 -4.19 5.26 26.54
C ASN A 114 -3.06 6.16 26.00
N PRO A 115 -3.32 7.47 25.77
CA PRO A 115 -2.30 8.39 25.30
C PRO A 115 -1.07 8.38 26.22
N SER A 116 0.11 8.15 25.64
CA SER A 116 1.38 8.01 26.39
C SER A 116 2.26 9.25 26.32
N GLY A 117 1.83 10.28 25.57
CA GLY A 117 2.52 11.55 25.41
C GLY A 117 2.39 12.08 23.98
N THR A 118 3.14 13.14 23.68
CA THR A 118 3.25 13.69 22.33
C THR A 118 4.72 13.85 21.95
N CYS A 119 5.00 13.85 20.64
CA CYS A 119 6.30 14.23 20.12
C CYS A 119 6.14 15.08 18.87
N THR A 120 7.09 15.99 18.63
CA THR A 120 7.11 16.79 17.41
C THR A 120 7.86 16.04 16.32
N VAL A 121 7.23 15.91 15.15
CA VAL A 121 7.80 15.27 13.97
C VAL A 121 7.70 16.21 12.79
N GLN A 122 8.61 16.05 11.82
CA GLN A 122 8.55 16.79 10.59
C GLN A 122 7.43 16.22 9.71
N ALA A 123 6.57 17.08 9.21
CA ALA A 123 5.54 16.76 8.24
C ALA A 123 6.13 16.69 6.83
N VAL A 124 5.54 15.84 5.99
CA VAL A 124 5.80 15.77 4.55
C VAL A 124 4.48 15.67 3.80
N THR A 125 4.38 16.34 2.67
CA THR A 125 3.21 16.25 1.80
C THR A 125 3.39 15.16 0.75
N PHE A 126 2.30 14.57 0.27
CA PHE A 126 2.39 13.58 -0.81
C PHE A 126 3.06 14.15 -2.09
N PRO A 127 2.78 15.39 -2.53
CA PRO A 127 3.48 16.00 -3.65
C PRO A 127 5.00 16.14 -3.45
N GLU A 128 5.48 16.40 -2.23
CA GLU A 128 6.92 16.43 -1.94
C GLU A 128 7.55 15.03 -2.09
N LEU A 129 6.89 13.99 -1.60
CA LEU A 129 7.35 12.60 -1.79
C LEU A 129 7.44 12.25 -3.28
N VAL A 130 6.43 12.63 -4.07
CA VAL A 130 6.45 12.44 -5.53
C VAL A 130 7.52 13.30 -6.20
N GLY A 131 7.75 14.52 -5.73
CA GLY A 131 8.79 15.41 -6.26
C GLY A 131 10.19 14.84 -6.04
N GLU A 132 10.45 14.27 -4.85
CA GLU A 132 11.74 13.71 -4.47
C GLU A 132 11.98 12.32 -5.08
N PHE A 133 10.99 11.43 -5.01
CA PHE A 133 11.15 10.03 -5.38
C PHE A 133 10.48 9.68 -6.71
N GLY A 134 9.72 10.56 -7.33
CA GLY A 134 8.92 10.27 -8.53
C GLY A 134 7.66 9.47 -8.22
N VAL A 135 6.76 9.38 -9.22
CA VAL A 135 5.48 8.67 -9.09
C VAL A 135 5.71 7.16 -8.89
N PRO A 136 5.20 6.55 -7.80
CA PRO A 136 5.31 5.13 -7.56
C PRO A 136 4.34 4.32 -8.44
N ASP A 137 4.57 3.02 -8.57
CA ASP A 137 3.64 2.12 -9.25
C ASP A 137 2.50 1.69 -8.31
N TYR A 138 2.72 1.73 -6.99
CA TYR A 138 1.72 1.45 -5.97
C TYR A 138 1.94 2.31 -4.71
N VAL A 139 0.85 2.77 -4.11
CA VAL A 139 0.85 3.43 -2.80
C VAL A 139 -0.04 2.64 -1.86
N LYS A 140 0.50 2.21 -0.72
CA LYS A 140 -0.25 1.76 0.45
C LYS A 140 -0.31 2.91 1.44
N VAL A 141 -1.50 3.22 1.93
CA VAL A 141 -1.75 4.25 2.94
C VAL A 141 -2.50 3.61 4.10
N ASP A 142 -1.97 3.80 5.30
CA ASP A 142 -2.54 3.27 6.54
C ASP A 142 -2.02 4.11 7.70
N ILE A 143 -2.60 5.30 7.84
CA ILE A 143 -2.12 6.32 8.80
C ILE A 143 -3.23 6.73 9.77
N GLU A 144 -4.07 5.76 10.16
CA GLU A 144 -5.01 5.84 11.30
C GLU A 144 -5.86 7.12 11.27
N GLY A 145 -6.46 7.40 10.10
CA GLY A 145 -7.38 8.51 9.87
C GLY A 145 -6.81 9.72 9.14
N ALA A 146 -5.49 9.77 8.92
CA ALA A 146 -4.85 10.81 8.10
C ALA A 146 -4.79 10.47 6.61
N ASP A 147 -5.33 9.31 6.20
CA ASP A 147 -5.24 8.76 4.84
C ASP A 147 -5.73 9.76 3.79
N ARG A 148 -6.78 10.51 4.13
CA ARG A 148 -7.34 11.58 3.29
C ARG A 148 -6.31 12.60 2.83
N HIS A 149 -5.28 12.92 3.63
CA HIS A 149 -4.21 13.85 3.22
C HIS A 149 -3.40 13.28 2.06
N CYS A 150 -3.19 11.96 2.03
CA CYS A 150 -2.59 11.29 0.87
C CYS A 150 -3.55 11.27 -0.31
N ILE A 151 -4.79 10.85 -0.08
CA ILE A 151 -5.75 10.54 -1.14
C ILE A 151 -6.17 11.81 -1.87
N LEU A 152 -6.49 12.88 -1.15
CA LEU A 152 -6.94 14.13 -1.75
C LEU A 152 -5.82 14.90 -2.47
N ALA A 153 -4.55 14.63 -2.13
CA ALA A 153 -3.39 15.21 -2.82
C ALA A 153 -3.07 14.52 -4.17
N LEU A 154 -3.66 13.36 -4.44
CA LEU A 154 -3.53 12.68 -5.73
C LEU A 154 -4.29 13.42 -6.83
N ASN A 155 -3.70 13.46 -8.02
CA ASN A 155 -4.23 14.06 -9.23
C ASN A 155 -3.77 13.24 -10.45
N PRO A 156 -4.30 13.51 -11.67
CA PRO A 156 -3.96 12.72 -12.85
C PRO A 156 -2.46 12.61 -13.18
N ASP A 157 -1.64 13.60 -12.78
CA ASP A 157 -0.20 13.64 -13.11
C ASP A 157 0.65 12.83 -12.13
N ASN A 158 0.23 12.69 -10.86
CA ASN A 158 0.95 11.97 -9.82
C ASN A 158 0.29 10.66 -9.37
N ARG A 159 -0.77 10.23 -10.07
CA ARG A 159 -1.54 9.03 -9.74
C ARG A 159 -0.72 7.74 -9.96
N PRO A 160 -0.55 6.89 -8.92
CA PRO A 160 0.06 5.57 -9.10
C PRO A 160 -0.87 4.62 -9.89
N GLN A 161 -0.32 3.49 -10.36
CA GLN A 161 -1.14 2.49 -11.04
C GLN A 161 -2.11 1.81 -10.07
N TYR A 162 -1.66 1.57 -8.85
CA TYR A 162 -2.45 0.98 -7.78
C TYR A 162 -2.42 1.87 -6.54
N LEU A 163 -3.50 1.84 -5.78
CA LEU A 163 -3.63 2.51 -4.49
C LEU A 163 -4.36 1.59 -3.51
N SER A 164 -3.97 1.62 -2.24
CA SER A 164 -4.67 1.01 -1.12
C SER A 164 -4.79 2.01 0.02
N PHE A 165 -5.96 2.12 0.63
CA PHE A 165 -6.19 2.94 1.83
C PHE A 165 -7.31 2.36 2.68
N GLU A 166 -7.29 2.66 3.98
CA GLU A 166 -8.31 2.18 4.92
C GLU A 166 -9.71 2.78 4.63
N ALA A 167 -10.73 1.96 4.70
CA ALA A 167 -12.12 2.34 4.55
C ALA A 167 -12.69 2.93 5.87
N ASP A 168 -12.90 4.25 5.91
CA ASP A 168 -13.58 4.93 7.01
C ASP A 168 -14.89 5.61 6.54
N HIS A 169 -15.45 6.50 7.34
CA HIS A 169 -16.70 7.21 7.15
C HIS A 169 -16.71 8.11 5.90
N ASP A 170 -15.54 8.56 5.44
CA ASP A 170 -15.32 9.41 4.27
C ASP A 170 -15.06 8.60 2.97
N LEU A 171 -15.17 7.27 3.02
CA LEU A 171 -14.91 6.40 1.85
C LEU A 171 -15.62 6.85 0.57
N GLU A 172 -16.88 7.31 0.65
CA GLU A 172 -17.61 7.77 -0.53
C GLU A 172 -16.95 9.00 -1.17
N GLU A 173 -16.51 9.97 -0.37
CA GLU A 173 -15.77 11.15 -0.84
C GLU A 173 -14.47 10.72 -1.52
N LEU A 174 -13.69 9.87 -0.85
CA LEU A 174 -12.37 9.44 -1.32
C LEU A 174 -12.47 8.62 -2.61
N VAL A 175 -13.42 7.68 -2.71
CA VAL A 175 -13.64 6.88 -3.92
C VAL A 175 -14.09 7.76 -5.09
N MET A 176 -14.97 8.74 -4.85
CA MET A 176 -15.41 9.67 -5.89
C MET A 176 -14.26 10.56 -6.38
N HIS A 177 -13.39 11.03 -5.47
CA HIS A 177 -12.15 11.73 -5.85
C HIS A 177 -11.25 10.83 -6.71
N MET A 178 -11.02 9.59 -6.30
CA MET A 178 -10.22 8.61 -7.06
C MET A 178 -10.77 8.37 -8.47
N ALA A 179 -12.10 8.24 -8.58
CA ALA A 179 -12.75 8.11 -9.88
C ALA A 179 -12.51 9.35 -10.77
N SER A 180 -12.59 10.55 -10.19
CA SER A 180 -12.38 11.81 -10.90
C SER A 180 -10.96 11.98 -11.48
N ILE A 181 -9.96 11.37 -10.83
CA ILE A 181 -8.56 11.41 -11.27
C ILE A 181 -8.15 10.21 -12.14
N GLY A 182 -9.07 9.30 -12.44
CA GLY A 182 -8.91 8.27 -13.47
C GLY A 182 -8.83 6.82 -12.99
N TYR A 183 -9.03 6.54 -11.70
CA TYR A 183 -9.25 5.17 -11.24
C TYR A 183 -10.62 4.67 -11.69
N GLN A 184 -10.70 3.41 -12.13
CA GLN A 184 -11.94 2.87 -12.71
C GLN A 184 -12.39 1.58 -12.03
N ARG A 185 -11.47 0.91 -11.31
CA ARG A 185 -11.67 -0.42 -10.77
C ARG A 185 -11.26 -0.44 -9.32
N PHE A 186 -12.12 -1.01 -8.48
CA PHE A 186 -11.93 -1.04 -7.03
C PHE A 186 -12.18 -2.42 -6.42
N LYS A 187 -11.69 -2.63 -5.19
CA LYS A 187 -12.00 -3.76 -4.30
C LYS A 187 -12.12 -3.30 -2.86
N LEU A 188 -12.85 -4.06 -2.05
CA LEU A 188 -12.90 -3.97 -0.59
C LEU A 188 -12.38 -5.27 0.00
N ILE A 189 -11.22 -5.21 0.66
CA ILE A 189 -10.52 -6.36 1.23
C ILE A 189 -10.52 -6.23 2.74
N GLY A 190 -10.95 -7.25 3.48
CA GLY A 190 -10.91 -7.18 4.95
C GLY A 190 -9.51 -7.45 5.50
N GLN A 191 -9.03 -6.60 6.40
CA GLN A 191 -7.68 -6.68 6.98
C GLN A 191 -7.50 -7.91 7.90
N CYS A 192 -8.59 -8.47 8.43
CA CYS A 192 -8.54 -9.65 9.30
C CYS A 192 -8.58 -10.99 8.54
N SER A 193 -8.98 -10.95 7.26
CA SER A 193 -9.22 -12.15 6.45
C SER A 193 -8.39 -12.20 5.17
N PHE A 194 -7.98 -11.04 4.67
CA PHE A 194 -7.40 -10.80 3.35
C PHE A 194 -8.26 -11.39 2.22
N LEU A 195 -9.57 -11.32 2.37
CA LEU A 195 -10.56 -11.72 1.38
C LEU A 195 -11.41 -10.52 0.99
N GLU A 196 -11.98 -10.60 -0.21
CA GLU A 196 -12.95 -9.61 -0.65
C GLU A 196 -14.22 -9.68 0.21
N LEU A 197 -14.83 -8.54 0.51
CA LEU A 197 -16.00 -8.39 1.38
C LEU A 197 -17.13 -9.40 1.07
N GLY A 198 -17.38 -9.73 -0.20
CA GLY A 198 -18.36 -10.73 -0.61
C GLY A 198 -17.97 -12.16 -0.25
N ASN A 199 -16.67 -12.47 -0.24
CA ASN A 199 -16.10 -13.79 0.01
C ASN A 199 -15.90 -14.08 1.51
N GLU A 200 -15.91 -13.07 2.37
CA GLU A 200 -15.81 -13.25 3.83
C GLU A 200 -16.96 -14.07 4.43
N ARG A 201 -18.10 -14.11 3.74
CA ARG A 201 -19.34 -14.71 4.22
C ARG A 201 -19.34 -16.24 4.30
N GLY A 202 -18.25 -16.90 3.92
CA GLY A 202 -18.07 -18.34 4.09
C GLY A 202 -18.24 -18.75 5.57
N LEU A 203 -19.03 -19.80 5.82
CA LEU A 203 -19.30 -20.37 7.16
C LEU A 203 -18.02 -20.61 8.00
N ALA A 204 -16.93 -21.01 7.34
CA ALA A 204 -15.63 -21.23 7.97
C ALA A 204 -14.99 -19.94 8.53
N ASN A 205 -15.12 -18.82 7.82
CA ASN A 205 -14.56 -17.53 8.26
C ASN A 205 -15.37 -16.91 9.40
N ARG A 206 -16.69 -17.05 9.38
CA ARG A 206 -17.56 -16.63 10.50
C ARG A 206 -17.20 -17.35 11.80
N PHE A 207 -16.92 -18.65 11.71
CA PHE A 207 -16.53 -19.44 12.86
C PHE A 207 -15.14 -19.03 13.37
N LYS A 208 -14.19 -18.81 12.45
CA LYS A 208 -12.84 -18.32 12.76
C LYS A 208 -12.84 -16.96 13.47
N HIS A 209 -13.61 -15.98 12.98
CA HIS A 209 -13.74 -14.65 13.61
C HIS A 209 -14.36 -14.72 15.01
N ARG A 210 -15.42 -15.52 15.18
CA ARG A 210 -16.04 -15.74 16.50
C ARG A 210 -15.08 -16.40 17.48
N MET A 211 -14.25 -17.32 16.99
CA MET A 211 -13.22 -17.98 17.79
C MET A 211 -12.07 -17.02 18.14
N MET A 212 -11.66 -16.16 17.21
CA MET A 212 -10.65 -15.12 17.43
C MET A 212 -11.04 -14.12 18.52
N ARG A 213 -12.28 -13.58 18.49
CA ARG A 213 -12.80 -12.70 19.55
C ARG A 213 -12.87 -13.39 20.92
N MET A 214 -13.09 -14.70 20.94
CA MET A 214 -13.34 -15.45 22.17
C MET A 214 -12.05 -15.90 22.87
N MET A 215 -10.95 -16.04 22.13
CA MET A 215 -9.73 -16.66 22.64
C MET A 215 -8.64 -15.66 23.06
N GLY A 216 -8.86 -14.34 22.95
CA GLY A 216 -7.97 -13.31 23.52
C GLY A 216 -6.49 -13.57 23.24
N PHE A 217 -6.14 -13.87 21.98
CA PHE A 217 -4.85 -14.49 21.66
C PHE A 217 -3.68 -13.51 21.73
N ASP A 218 -2.70 -13.85 22.58
CA ASP A 218 -1.37 -13.24 22.75
C ASP A 218 -0.33 -13.64 21.67
N GLN A 219 -0.73 -14.28 20.55
CA GLN A 219 0.20 -14.57 19.44
C GLN A 219 -0.36 -14.18 18.07
N PRO A 220 0.47 -13.62 17.17
CA PRO A 220 0.04 -13.21 15.86
C PRO A 220 -0.37 -14.40 15.00
N LEU A 221 -1.67 -14.49 14.74
CA LEU A 221 -2.25 -15.47 13.82
C LEU A 221 -1.74 -15.19 12.40
N ARG A 222 -1.22 -16.22 11.74
CA ARG A 222 -0.81 -16.14 10.33
C ARG A 222 -1.82 -16.81 9.41
N VAL A 223 -2.03 -16.21 8.24
CA VAL A 223 -2.90 -16.76 7.20
C VAL A 223 -2.16 -16.86 5.88
N ARG A 224 -2.45 -17.92 5.12
CA ARG A 224 -1.86 -18.10 3.80
C ARG A 224 -2.74 -17.51 2.71
N ARG A 225 -2.19 -16.61 1.89
CA ARG A 225 -2.85 -15.96 0.75
C ARG A 225 -1.85 -15.77 -0.38
N ALA A 226 -2.29 -15.89 -1.63
CA ALA A 226 -1.42 -15.74 -2.80
C ALA A 226 -0.06 -16.47 -2.69
N GLY A 227 -0.05 -17.68 -2.08
CA GLY A 227 1.16 -18.48 -1.87
C GLY A 227 2.02 -18.12 -0.65
N ARG A 228 1.82 -16.97 -0.01
CA ARG A 228 2.61 -16.43 1.12
C ARG A 228 1.85 -16.46 2.44
N TRP A 229 2.60 -16.36 3.54
CA TRP A 229 2.05 -16.20 4.90
C TRP A 229 2.04 -14.72 5.29
N PHE A 230 0.91 -14.26 5.80
CA PHE A 230 0.72 -12.90 6.28
C PHE A 230 0.32 -12.92 7.75
N GLN A 231 0.88 -11.99 8.51
CA GLN A 231 0.54 -11.76 9.91
C GLN A 231 -0.73 -10.90 9.97
N LEU A 232 -1.77 -11.41 10.63
CA LEU A 232 -2.99 -10.64 10.81
C LEU A 232 -2.71 -9.42 11.69
N MET A 233 -3.39 -8.31 11.41
CA MET A 233 -3.28 -7.00 12.10
C MET A 233 -1.94 -6.26 11.94
N HIS A 234 -0.95 -6.86 11.29
CA HIS A 234 0.36 -6.22 11.05
C HIS A 234 0.64 -5.97 9.57
N SER A 235 -0.18 -6.52 8.67
CA SER A 235 -0.01 -6.40 7.22
C SER A 235 -1.37 -6.23 6.56
N SER A 236 -1.41 -5.47 5.47
CA SER A 236 -2.59 -5.35 4.59
C SER A 236 -2.81 -6.59 3.71
N GLY A 237 -1.94 -7.60 3.77
CA GLY A 237 -2.04 -8.82 3.00
C GLY A 237 -1.44 -8.70 1.59
N PRO A 238 -1.87 -9.53 0.62
CA PRO A 238 -1.34 -9.46 -0.74
C PRO A 238 -1.61 -8.12 -1.41
N ALA A 239 -0.65 -7.63 -2.19
CA ALA A 239 -0.81 -6.42 -3.00
C ALA A 239 -2.06 -6.49 -3.91
N PRO A 240 -2.59 -5.34 -4.38
CA PRO A 240 -3.87 -5.31 -5.09
C PRO A 240 -3.99 -6.26 -6.28
N TRP A 241 -2.92 -6.46 -7.05
CA TRP A 241 -2.87 -7.39 -8.19
C TRP A 241 -2.89 -8.88 -7.81
N ALA A 242 -2.62 -9.22 -6.55
CA ALA A 242 -2.63 -10.58 -6.01
C ALA A 242 -3.73 -10.79 -4.95
N SER A 243 -4.41 -9.72 -4.54
CA SER A 243 -5.52 -9.73 -3.58
C SER A 243 -6.74 -10.50 -4.10
N ASP A 244 -7.54 -11.03 -3.16
CA ASP A 244 -8.73 -11.82 -3.46
C ASP A 244 -9.82 -11.04 -4.23
N GLY A 245 -10.74 -11.78 -4.86
CA GLY A 245 -11.93 -11.24 -5.51
C GLY A 245 -11.69 -10.52 -6.84
N GLU A 246 -12.80 -10.15 -7.47
CA GLU A 246 -12.83 -9.42 -8.74
C GLU A 246 -12.81 -7.91 -8.51
N TRP A 247 -12.26 -7.17 -9.47
CA TRP A 247 -12.32 -5.72 -9.51
C TRP A 247 -13.71 -5.26 -9.96
N TYR A 248 -14.25 -4.22 -9.33
CA TYR A 248 -15.60 -3.70 -9.65
C TYR A 248 -15.65 -2.18 -9.77
N SER A 249 -16.75 -1.66 -10.33
CA SER A 249 -16.96 -0.22 -10.53
C SER A 249 -17.21 0.52 -9.22
N VAL A 250 -17.15 1.86 -9.27
CA VAL A 250 -17.49 2.75 -8.15
C VAL A 250 -18.88 2.44 -7.60
N GLU A 251 -19.89 2.31 -8.46
CA GLU A 251 -21.27 2.08 -8.05
C GLU A 251 -21.41 0.76 -7.29
N THR A 252 -20.70 -0.27 -7.76
CA THR A 252 -20.70 -1.58 -7.12
C THR A 252 -20.00 -1.53 -5.76
N LEU A 253 -18.87 -0.81 -5.66
CA LEU A 253 -18.15 -0.63 -4.40
C LEU A 253 -19.03 0.07 -3.36
N LEU A 254 -19.60 1.22 -3.72
CA LEU A 254 -20.46 2.01 -2.82
C LEU A 254 -21.71 1.23 -2.42
N SER A 255 -22.33 0.50 -3.35
CA SER A 255 -23.46 -0.37 -3.05
C SER A 255 -23.09 -1.46 -2.04
N LYS A 256 -21.96 -2.15 -2.23
CA LYS A 256 -21.45 -3.18 -1.31
C LYS A 256 -21.16 -2.61 0.07
N TRP A 257 -20.45 -1.48 0.13
CA TRP A 257 -20.10 -0.80 1.39
C TRP A 257 -21.35 -0.38 2.17
N ASN A 258 -22.25 0.34 1.51
CA ASN A 258 -23.48 0.83 2.13
C ASN A 258 -24.39 -0.31 2.59
N HIS A 259 -24.54 -1.36 1.77
CA HIS A 259 -25.29 -2.55 2.17
C HIS A 259 -24.65 -3.22 3.40
N ALA A 260 -23.33 -3.40 3.41
CA ALA A 260 -22.65 -4.04 4.53
C ALA A 260 -22.75 -3.22 5.83
N ARG A 261 -22.61 -1.89 5.76
CA ARG A 261 -22.80 -0.99 6.91
C ARG A 261 -24.22 -1.01 7.44
N GLN A 262 -25.22 -0.88 6.57
CA GLN A 262 -26.63 -0.84 6.97
C GLN A 262 -27.12 -2.13 7.61
N ASN A 263 -26.50 -3.27 7.27
CA ASN A 263 -26.88 -4.58 7.77
C ASN A 263 -25.93 -5.13 8.86
N ASP A 264 -25.01 -4.31 9.38
CA ASP A 264 -24.00 -4.71 10.39
C ASP A 264 -23.20 -5.96 9.97
N GLN A 265 -22.77 -5.99 8.71
CA GLN A 265 -22.06 -7.12 8.09
C GLN A 265 -20.55 -6.93 7.99
N LEU A 266 -20.03 -5.78 8.43
CA LEU A 266 -18.59 -5.54 8.50
C LEU A 266 -18.01 -6.35 9.68
N MET A 267 -16.96 -7.13 9.41
CA MET A 267 -16.36 -8.04 10.41
C MET A 267 -15.10 -7.45 11.05
N GLY A 268 -14.68 -6.25 10.63
CA GLY A 268 -13.47 -5.56 11.06
C GLY A 268 -13.19 -4.39 10.11
N TRP A 269 -11.93 -4.01 10.02
CA TRP A 269 -11.43 -3.00 9.10
C TRP A 269 -11.27 -3.54 7.68
N TYR A 270 -11.39 -2.64 6.71
CA TYR A 270 -11.34 -2.96 5.29
C TYR A 270 -10.43 -1.98 4.57
N ASP A 271 -9.67 -2.47 3.61
CA ASP A 271 -8.90 -1.66 2.68
C ASP A 271 -9.67 -1.50 1.37
N VAL A 272 -9.68 -0.29 0.83
CA VAL A 272 -10.07 0.02 -0.54
C VAL A 272 -8.86 -0.10 -1.43
N HIS A 273 -8.87 -1.04 -2.37
CA HIS A 273 -7.90 -1.05 -3.47
C HIS A 273 -8.47 -0.34 -4.70
N ALA A 274 -7.63 0.40 -5.45
CA ALA A 274 -8.00 1.07 -6.70
C ALA A 274 -6.97 0.84 -7.84
N CYS A 275 -7.44 0.77 -9.10
CA CYS A 275 -6.62 0.76 -10.33
C CYS A 275 -7.32 1.37 -11.57
#